data_AF-A0A520I1E4-F1
#
_entry.id   AF-A0A520I1E4-F1
#
_cell.length_a   1.000
_cell.length_b   1.000
_cell.length_c   1.000
_cell.angle_alpha   90.00
_cell.angle_beta   90.00
_cell.angle_gamma   90.00
#
_symmetry.space_group_name_H-M   'P 1'
#
loop_
_entity.id
_entity.type
_entity.pdbx_description
1 polymer ?
#
loop_
_entity_poly.entity_id
_entity_poly.type
_entity_poly.pdbx_seq_one_letter_code
_entity_poly.pdbx_strand_id
1 'polypeptide(L)'
;MPIPAATVATVSAARRRMVLATLTFVYVLNFLDRQLIGILAKPIQDALRISDGQLGLIGGLYFAMFYCFIAIPVGWFADRTSRVTVLSLACAIWSGATVACGLAANYTQLVVARMTVGFGEAGGVPPSYAIITDTYPPGKRAAAFGIYNLGPAIGAAAGVAFGAAIAEAYGWRMPFIVV
;
A
#
# COMPACT_ATOMS: atom_id res chain seq x y z
N MET A 1 26.62 22.76 35.86
CA MET A 1 25.85 21.52 36.16
C MET A 1 25.58 20.80 34.85
N PRO A 2 25.91 19.51 34.69
CA PRO A 2 25.52 18.77 33.50
C PRO A 2 24.02 18.48 33.55
N ILE A 3 23.31 18.73 32.46
CA ILE A 3 21.88 18.40 32.29
C ILE A 3 21.75 16.87 32.38
N PRO A 4 20.81 16.31 33.18
CA PRO A 4 20.58 14.87 33.22
C PRO A 4 20.21 14.39 31.81
N ALA A 5 20.99 13.46 31.26
CA ALA A 5 20.64 12.81 30.01
C ALA A 5 19.28 12.14 30.19
N ALA A 6 18.24 12.68 29.55
CA ALA A 6 16.91 12.09 29.56
C ALA A 6 17.05 10.63 29.09
N THR A 7 16.65 9.70 29.95
CA THR A 7 16.60 8.27 29.66
C THR A 7 15.59 8.06 28.54
N VAL A 8 16.06 8.12 27.28
CA VAL A 8 15.26 7.75 26.13
C VAL A 8 14.86 6.29 26.33
N ALA A 9 13.59 6.06 26.67
CA ALA A 9 13.07 4.71 26.86
C ALA A 9 13.38 3.90 25.60
N THR A 10 14.30 2.96 25.70
CA THR A 10 14.71 2.15 24.55
C THR A 10 13.53 1.24 24.19
N VAL A 11 12.96 1.45 23.00
CA VAL A 11 11.91 0.57 22.47
C VAL A 11 12.41 -0.88 22.56
N SER A 12 11.64 -1.74 23.23
CA SER A 12 12.04 -3.12 23.47
C SER A 12 12.33 -3.84 22.15
N ALA A 13 13.28 -4.78 22.14
CA ALA A 13 13.65 -5.50 20.92
C ALA A 13 12.47 -6.29 20.31
N ALA A 14 11.52 -6.73 21.14
CA ALA A 14 10.28 -7.36 20.69
C ALA A 14 9.38 -6.34 19.97
N ARG A 15 9.16 -5.16 20.56
CA ARG A 15 8.33 -4.10 19.98
C ARG A 15 8.89 -3.58 18.65
N ARG A 16 10.22 -3.40 18.54
CA ARG A 16 10.86 -3.00 17.26
C ARG A 16 10.61 -4.00 16.14
N ARG A 17 10.78 -5.30 16.43
CA ARG A 17 10.54 -6.38 15.48
C ARG A 17 9.08 -6.46 15.05
N MET A 18 8.15 -6.29 16.00
CA MET A 18 6.72 -6.24 15.72
C MET A 18 6.37 -5.07 14.79
N VAL A 19 6.88 -3.86 15.09
CA VAL A 19 6.68 -2.69 14.21
C VAL A 19 7.20 -2.97 12.80
N LEU A 20 8.43 -3.47 12.67
CA LEU A 20 9.00 -3.79 11.36
C LEU A 20 8.15 -4.84 10.62
N ALA A 21 7.74 -5.91 11.29
CA ALA A 21 6.91 -6.94 10.69
C ALA A 21 5.56 -6.38 10.19
N THR A 22 4.91 -5.53 10.99
CA THR A 22 3.67 -4.87 10.59
C THR A 22 3.87 -3.95 9.39
N LEU A 23 4.92 -3.12 9.39
CA LEU A 23 5.21 -2.22 8.26
C LEU A 23 5.52 -3.01 6.98
N THR A 24 6.34 -4.06 7.08
CA THR A 24 6.62 -4.95 5.94
C THR A 24 5.36 -5.62 5.44
N PHE A 25 4.50 -6.13 6.33
CA PHE A 25 3.24 -6.76 5.95
C PHE A 25 2.30 -5.79 5.23
N VAL A 26 2.14 -4.56 5.74
CA VAL A 26 1.37 -3.52 5.04
C VAL A 26 1.96 -3.24 3.66
N TYR A 27 3.28 -3.25 3.51
CA TYR A 27 3.93 -3.01 2.23
C TYR A 27 3.78 -4.18 1.24
N VAL A 28 3.73 -5.43 1.75
CA VAL A 28 3.36 -6.62 0.96
C VAL A 28 1.95 -6.46 0.41
N LEU A 29 0.97 -6.14 1.26
CA LEU A 29 -0.41 -5.95 0.81
C LEU A 29 -0.50 -4.82 -0.23
N ASN A 30 0.24 -3.72 0.00
CA ASN A 30 0.27 -2.59 -0.92
C ASN A 30 0.70 -2.99 -2.33
N PHE A 31 1.76 -3.79 -2.43
CA PHE A 31 2.22 -4.28 -3.73
C PHE A 31 1.35 -5.38 -4.30
N LEU A 32 0.72 -6.19 -3.46
CA LEU A 32 -0.24 -7.22 -3.88
C LEU A 32 -1.41 -6.57 -4.63
N ASP A 33 -2.08 -5.59 -4.02
CA ASP A 33 -3.21 -4.88 -4.62
C ASP A 33 -2.84 -4.17 -5.93
N ARG A 34 -1.64 -3.59 -6.00
CA ARG A 34 -1.13 -3.01 -7.26
C ARG A 34 -1.08 -4.02 -8.41
N GLN A 35 -0.82 -5.30 -8.14
CA GLN A 35 -0.81 -6.32 -9.19
C GLN A 35 -2.20 -6.72 -9.66
N LEU A 36 -3.24 -6.55 -8.84
CA LEU A 36 -4.59 -7.06 -9.14
C LEU A 36 -5.15 -6.52 -10.47
N ILE A 37 -4.98 -5.22 -10.76
CA ILE A 37 -5.44 -4.64 -12.03
C ILE A 37 -4.77 -5.29 -13.24
N GLY A 38 -3.49 -5.60 -13.16
CA GLY A 38 -2.75 -6.25 -14.24
C GLY A 38 -3.14 -7.72 -14.41
N ILE A 39 -3.22 -8.45 -13.30
CA ILE A 39 -3.56 -9.89 -13.29
C ILE A 39 -5.00 -10.12 -13.78
N LEU A 40 -5.91 -9.23 -13.38
CA LEU A 40 -7.34 -9.35 -13.65
C LEU A 40 -7.79 -8.55 -14.87
N ALA A 41 -6.84 -8.02 -15.64
CA ALA A 41 -7.08 -7.18 -16.81
C ALA A 41 -8.13 -7.78 -17.75
N LYS A 42 -7.91 -9.02 -18.20
CA LYS A 42 -8.79 -9.68 -19.16
C LYS A 42 -10.22 -9.92 -18.61
N PRO A 43 -10.40 -10.53 -17.43
CA PRO A 43 -11.72 -10.64 -16.81
C PRO A 43 -12.45 -9.31 -16.59
N ILE A 44 -11.73 -8.25 -16.20
CA ILE A 44 -12.28 -6.90 -16.02
C ILE A 44 -12.79 -6.35 -17.37
N GLN A 45 -12.00 -6.50 -18.44
CA GLN A 45 -12.39 -6.06 -19.78
C GLN A 45 -13.65 -6.77 -20.26
N ASP A 46 -13.69 -8.09 -20.12
CA ASP A 46 -14.82 -8.88 -20.60
C ASP A 46 -16.10 -8.55 -19.81
N ALA A 47 -15.99 -8.31 -18.50
CA ALA A 47 -17.13 -8.00 -17.64
C ALA A 47 -17.65 -6.56 -17.80
N LEU A 48 -16.76 -5.58 -17.97
CA LEU A 48 -17.12 -4.15 -18.01
C LEU A 48 -17.07 -3.55 -19.43
N ARG A 49 -16.74 -4.36 -20.45
CA ARG A 49 -16.57 -3.95 -21.86
C ARG A 49 -15.57 -2.80 -22.03
N ILE A 50 -14.43 -2.92 -21.35
CA ILE A 50 -13.37 -1.90 -21.33
C ILE A 50 -12.35 -2.19 -22.43
N SER A 51 -11.84 -1.15 -23.10
CA SER A 51 -10.77 -1.30 -24.11
C SER A 51 -9.38 -1.42 -23.49
N ASP A 52 -8.40 -1.93 -24.24
CA ASP A 52 -6.99 -1.99 -23.80
C ASP A 52 -6.44 -0.61 -23.42
N GLY A 53 -6.80 0.43 -24.20
CA GLY A 53 -6.40 1.80 -23.91
C GLY A 53 -6.96 2.31 -22.59
N GLN A 54 -8.23 2.00 -22.30
CA GLN A 54 -8.86 2.37 -21.04
C GLN A 54 -8.24 1.64 -19.83
N LEU A 55 -7.86 0.37 -19.98
CA LEU A 55 -7.11 -0.37 -18.96
C LEU A 55 -5.72 0.23 -18.73
N GLY A 56 -4.98 0.53 -19.80
CA GLY A 56 -3.66 1.15 -19.71
C GLY A 56 -3.70 2.50 -19.00
N LEU A 57 -4.77 3.29 -19.20
CA LEU A 57 -4.99 4.54 -18.48
C LEU A 57 -5.19 4.32 -16.98
N ILE A 58 -6.05 3.37 -16.56
CA ILE A 58 -6.28 3.09 -15.13
C ILE A 58 -5.03 2.53 -14.46
N GLY A 59 -4.37 1.55 -15.08
CA GLY A 59 -3.23 0.84 -14.50
C GLY A 59 -1.93 1.66 -14.49
N GLY A 60 -1.79 2.61 -15.43
CA GLY A 60 -0.58 3.41 -15.60
C GLY A 60 -0.81 4.89 -15.30
N LEU A 61 -1.31 5.63 -16.30
CA LEU A 61 -1.30 7.09 -16.29
C LEU A 61 -2.10 7.69 -15.13
N TYR A 62 -3.33 7.23 -14.93
CA TYR A 62 -4.21 7.79 -13.89
C TYR A 62 -3.63 7.52 -12.50
N PHE A 63 -3.21 6.27 -12.25
CA PHE A 63 -2.57 5.91 -11.00
C PHE A 63 -1.32 6.76 -10.73
N ALA A 64 -0.42 6.88 -11.70
CA ALA A 64 0.80 7.66 -11.58
C ALA A 64 0.52 9.15 -11.32
N MET A 65 -0.41 9.76 -12.06
CA MET A 65 -0.78 11.16 -11.86
C MET A 65 -1.33 11.38 -10.45
N PHE A 66 -2.35 10.62 -10.04
CA PHE A 66 -2.96 10.80 -8.72
C PHE A 66 -1.95 10.53 -7.60
N TYR A 67 -1.20 9.44 -7.69
CA TYR A 67 -0.17 9.11 -6.70
C TYR A 67 0.87 10.23 -6.57
N CYS A 68 1.41 10.75 -7.66
CA CYS A 68 2.42 11.80 -7.63
C CYS A 68 1.89 13.13 -7.08
N PHE A 69 0.69 13.57 -7.51
CA PHE A 69 0.12 14.83 -7.04
C PHE A 69 -0.29 14.77 -5.57
N ILE A 70 -0.77 13.63 -5.10
CA ILE A 70 -1.25 13.44 -3.72
C ILE A 70 -0.11 13.10 -2.75
N ALA A 71 0.96 12.46 -3.20
CA ALA A 71 2.10 12.14 -2.34
C ALA A 71 2.71 13.39 -1.68
N ILE A 72 2.72 14.53 -2.37
CA ILE A 72 3.24 15.81 -1.84
C ILE A 72 2.42 16.31 -0.63
N PRO A 73 1.10 16.57 -0.74
CA PRO A 73 0.30 17.03 0.39
C PRO A 73 0.20 15.99 1.51
N VAL A 74 0.15 14.69 1.18
CA VAL A 74 0.11 13.63 2.19
C VAL A 74 1.43 13.53 2.94
N GLY A 75 2.57 13.63 2.26
CA GLY A 75 3.89 13.68 2.89
C GLY A 75 4.01 14.88 3.84
N TRP A 76 3.62 16.06 3.38
CA TRP A 76 3.58 17.28 4.19
C TRP A 76 2.67 17.14 5.42
N PHE A 77 1.50 16.50 5.28
CA PHE A 77 0.60 16.24 6.39
C PHE A 77 1.17 15.22 7.38
N ALA A 78 1.83 14.17 6.88
CA ALA A 78 2.50 13.17 7.70
C ALA A 78 3.65 13.75 8.53
N ASP A 79 4.38 14.72 7.98
CA ASP A 79 5.47 15.40 8.69
C ASP A 79 4.96 16.26 9.85
N ARG A 80 3.71 16.73 9.80
CA ARG A 80 3.10 17.62 10.81
C ARG A 80 2.22 16.90 11.82
N THR A 81 1.97 15.61 11.64
CA THR A 81 1.02 14.83 12.44
C THR A 81 1.64 13.51 12.91
N SER A 82 0.84 12.66 13.55
CA SER A 82 1.27 11.32 13.95
C SER A 82 1.47 10.44 12.72
N ARG A 83 2.74 10.09 12.43
CA ARG A 83 3.14 9.18 11.34
C ARG A 83 2.36 7.85 11.35
N VAL A 84 2.09 7.32 12.56
CA VAL A 84 1.30 6.09 12.74
C VAL A 84 -0.16 6.32 12.36
N THR A 85 -0.75 7.44 12.77
CA THR A 85 -2.14 7.77 12.44
C THR A 85 -2.33 7.98 10.94
N VAL A 86 -1.39 8.65 10.28
CA VAL A 86 -1.43 8.82 8.82
C VAL A 86 -1.32 7.49 8.11
N LEU A 87 -0.39 6.62 8.52
CA LEU A 87 -0.25 5.29 7.94
C LEU A 87 -1.51 4.43 8.13
N SER A 88 -2.12 4.46 9.33
CA SER A 88 -3.34 3.72 9.62
C SER A 88 -4.54 4.23 8.80
N LEU A 89 -4.68 5.55 8.66
CA LEU A 89 -5.73 6.16 7.84
C LEU A 89 -5.53 5.87 6.35
N ALA A 90 -4.30 5.99 5.87
CA ALA A 90 -3.90 5.63 4.51
C ALA A 90 -4.27 4.18 4.19
N CYS A 91 -3.93 3.25 5.10
CA CYS A 91 -4.28 1.84 4.99
C CYS A 91 -5.80 1.64 4.93
N ALA A 92 -6.56 2.26 5.85
CA ALA A 92 -8.02 2.14 5.87
C ALA A 92 -8.70 2.67 4.60
N ILE A 93 -8.26 3.84 4.09
CA ILE A 93 -8.79 4.44 2.87
C ILE A 93 -8.49 3.54 1.67
N TRP A 94 -7.24 3.08 1.56
CA TRP A 94 -6.82 2.23 0.45
C TRP A 94 -7.55 0.88 0.47
N SER A 95 -7.62 0.18 1.61
CA SER A 95 -8.37 -1.08 1.71
C SER A 95 -9.85 -0.92 1.37
N GLY A 96 -10.51 0.14 1.88
CA GLY A 96 -11.91 0.42 1.53
C GLY A 96 -12.12 0.70 0.04
N ALA A 97 -11.18 1.41 -0.58
CA ALA A 97 -11.20 1.70 -2.02
C ALA A 97 -10.90 0.47 -2.88
N THR A 98 -10.06 -0.45 -2.39
CA THR A 98 -9.79 -1.75 -3.01
C THR A 98 -11.07 -2.60 -3.04
N VAL A 99 -11.80 -2.70 -1.93
CA VAL A 99 -13.12 -3.35 -1.91
C VAL A 99 -14.09 -2.68 -2.89
N ALA A 100 -14.09 -1.35 -2.98
CA ALA A 100 -14.90 -0.62 -3.95
C ALA A 100 -14.53 -0.94 -5.42
N CYS A 101 -13.28 -1.29 -5.73
CA CYS A 101 -12.90 -1.79 -7.06
C CYS A 101 -13.60 -3.12 -7.37
N GLY A 102 -13.68 -4.04 -6.40
CA GLY A 102 -14.39 -5.32 -6.56
C GLY A 102 -15.89 -5.15 -6.76
N LEU A 103 -16.48 -4.08 -6.22
CA LEU A 103 -17.91 -3.77 -6.36
C LEU A 103 -18.23 -2.94 -7.62
N ALA A 104 -17.23 -2.56 -8.41
CA ALA A 104 -17.45 -1.73 -9.60
C ALA A 104 -18.31 -2.44 -10.65
N ALA A 105 -19.32 -1.73 -11.14
CA ALA A 105 -20.25 -2.16 -12.18
C ALA A 105 -19.98 -1.52 -13.54
N ASN A 106 -19.12 -0.50 -13.60
CA ASN A 106 -18.72 0.16 -14.84
C ASN A 106 -17.30 0.77 -14.74
N TYR A 107 -16.76 1.17 -15.89
CA TYR A 107 -15.42 1.77 -15.99
C TYR A 107 -15.24 2.95 -15.04
N THR A 108 -16.17 3.90 -15.02
CA THR A 108 -16.06 5.12 -14.20
C THR A 108 -15.96 4.82 -12.71
N GLN A 109 -16.77 3.88 -12.21
CA GLN A 109 -16.69 3.44 -10.82
C GLN A 109 -15.32 2.81 -10.50
N LEU A 110 -14.80 1.98 -11.42
CA LEU A 110 -13.48 1.38 -11.27
C LEU A 110 -12.36 2.44 -11.28
N VAL A 111 -12.45 3.45 -12.16
CA VAL A 111 -11.50 4.58 -12.18
C VAL A 111 -11.50 5.29 -10.83
N VAL A 112 -12.68 5.71 -10.34
CA VAL A 112 -12.79 6.47 -9.08
C VAL A 112 -12.28 5.66 -7.89
N ALA A 113 -12.67 4.38 -7.80
CA ALA A 113 -12.18 3.49 -6.76
C ALA A 113 -10.65 3.35 -6.83
N ARG A 114 -10.09 3.11 -8.02
CA ARG A 114 -8.64 2.95 -8.20
C ARG A 114 -7.85 4.22 -7.94
N MET A 115 -8.41 5.39 -8.22
CA MET A 115 -7.76 6.66 -7.88
C MET A 115 -7.76 6.91 -6.38
N THR A 116 -8.84 6.50 -5.69
CA THR A 116 -8.93 6.55 -4.23
C THR A 116 -7.94 5.59 -3.58
N VAL A 117 -7.71 4.42 -4.18
CA VAL A 117 -6.60 3.52 -3.81
C VAL A 117 -5.27 4.27 -3.91
N GLY A 118 -4.94 4.83 -5.07
CA GLY A 118 -3.68 5.57 -5.27
C GLY A 118 -3.49 6.71 -4.27
N PHE A 119 -4.57 7.41 -3.89
CA PHE A 119 -4.57 8.42 -2.83
C PHE A 119 -4.15 7.84 -1.48
N GLY A 120 -4.76 6.73 -1.05
CA GLY A 120 -4.43 6.09 0.22
C GLY A 120 -3.00 5.55 0.25
N GLU A 121 -2.58 4.88 -0.82
CA GLU A 121 -1.24 4.28 -0.89
C GLU A 121 -0.10 5.31 -0.82
N ALA A 122 -0.32 6.54 -1.31
CA ALA A 122 0.69 7.61 -1.27
C ALA A 122 1.15 7.94 0.16
N GLY A 123 0.29 7.68 1.16
CA GLY A 123 0.60 7.85 2.59
C GLY A 123 1.28 6.65 3.25
N GLY A 124 1.58 5.58 2.51
CA GLY A 124 2.14 4.36 3.11
C GLY A 124 3.65 4.41 3.32
N VAL A 125 4.41 4.64 2.25
CA VAL A 125 5.87 4.45 2.24
C VAL A 125 6.62 5.52 3.05
N PRO A 126 6.38 6.83 2.88
CA PRO A 126 7.15 7.86 3.59
C PRO A 126 7.04 7.77 5.13
N PRO A 127 5.83 7.63 5.72
CA PRO A 127 5.70 7.45 7.16
C PRO A 127 6.36 6.16 7.67
N SER A 128 6.31 5.08 6.89
CA SER A 128 6.95 3.81 7.24
C SER A 128 8.48 3.96 7.35
N TYR A 129 9.12 4.65 6.39
CA TYR A 129 10.55 4.93 6.42
C TYR A 129 10.95 5.76 7.65
N ALA A 130 10.14 6.76 7.98
CA ALA A 130 10.35 7.62 9.13
C ALA A 130 10.20 6.84 10.45
N ILE A 131 9.17 6.00 10.59
CA ILE A 131 8.96 5.13 11.75
C ILE A 131 10.13 4.15 11.92
N ILE A 132 10.63 3.53 10.85
CA ILE A 132 11.79 2.62 10.92
C ILE A 132 13.04 3.37 11.41
N THR A 133 13.26 4.58 10.91
CA THR A 133 14.40 5.43 11.29
C THR A 133 14.37 5.79 12.78
N ASP A 134 13.20 6.14 13.32
CA ASP A 134 13.02 6.46 14.74
C ASP A 134 13.13 5.20 15.63
N THR A 135 12.70 4.05 15.10
CA THR A 135 12.61 2.80 15.86
C THR A 135 13.96 2.08 15.95
N TYR A 136 14.79 2.15 14.91
CA TYR A 136 16.06 1.41 14.83
C TYR A 136 17.28 2.32 14.99
N PRO A 137 18.29 1.91 15.78
CA PRO A 137 19.54 2.65 15.91
C PRO A 137 20.33 2.64 14.59
N PRO A 138 21.18 3.65 14.31
CA PRO A 138 21.87 3.81 13.02
C PRO A 138 22.51 2.54 12.46
N GLY A 139 23.23 1.77 13.29
CA GLY A 139 23.90 0.52 12.87
C GLY A 139 22.98 -0.65 12.51
N LYS A 140 21.66 -0.56 12.76
CA LYS A 140 20.68 -1.60 12.43
C LYS A 140 19.65 -1.17 11.38
N ARG A 141 19.67 0.10 10.95
CA ARG A 141 18.69 0.65 9.99
C ARG A 141 18.78 0.00 8.62
N ALA A 142 19.99 -0.25 8.12
CA ALA A 142 20.20 -0.89 6.81
C ALA A 142 19.53 -2.27 6.73
N ALA A 143 19.70 -3.11 7.76
CA ALA A 143 19.05 -4.42 7.83
C ALA A 143 17.51 -4.29 7.93
N ALA A 144 17.01 -3.35 8.73
CA ALA A 144 15.57 -3.11 8.85
C ALA A 144 14.96 -2.64 7.52
N PHE A 145 15.60 -1.72 6.80
CA PHE A 145 15.18 -1.31 5.47
C PHE A 145 15.30 -2.44 4.45
N GLY A 146 16.29 -3.31 4.56
CA GLY A 146 16.40 -4.51 3.74
C GLY A 146 15.17 -5.41 3.89
N ILE A 147 14.78 -5.73 5.13
CA ILE A 147 13.57 -6.53 5.42
C ILE A 147 12.30 -5.83 4.93
N TYR A 148 12.18 -4.52 5.15
CA TYR A 148 11.04 -3.74 4.67
C TYR A 148 10.92 -3.79 3.13
N ASN A 149 12.04 -3.66 2.41
CA ASN A 149 12.08 -3.70 0.94
C ASN A 149 11.96 -5.09 0.33
N LEU A 150 11.89 -6.16 1.13
CA LEU A 150 11.39 -7.45 0.64
C LEU A 150 9.88 -7.41 0.38
N GLY A 151 9.16 -6.47 1.00
CA GLY A 151 7.71 -6.32 0.88
C GLY A 151 7.20 -6.29 -0.56
N PRO A 152 7.73 -5.41 -1.43
CA PRO A 152 7.31 -5.32 -2.83
C PRO A 152 7.46 -6.61 -3.63
N ALA A 153 8.60 -7.29 -3.49
CA ALA A 153 8.86 -8.54 -4.21
C ALA A 153 7.92 -9.67 -3.73
N ILE A 154 7.73 -9.79 -2.42
CA ILE A 154 6.81 -10.76 -1.82
C ILE A 154 5.37 -10.43 -2.22
N GLY A 155 4.96 -9.16 -2.14
CA GLY A 155 3.63 -8.68 -2.52
C GLY A 155 3.31 -8.95 -3.97
N ALA A 156 4.26 -8.70 -4.88
CA ALA A 156 4.07 -8.98 -6.29
C ALA A 156 3.90 -10.49 -6.56
N ALA A 157 4.75 -11.34 -5.96
CA ALA A 157 4.64 -12.79 -6.09
C ALA A 157 3.33 -13.32 -5.50
N ALA A 158 2.96 -12.84 -4.31
CA ALA A 158 1.69 -13.18 -3.65
C ALA A 158 0.48 -12.72 -4.49
N GLY A 159 0.55 -11.54 -5.11
CA GLY A 159 -0.51 -11.02 -5.98
C GLY A 159 -0.76 -11.96 -7.14
N VAL A 160 0.30 -12.40 -7.82
CA VAL A 160 0.18 -13.38 -8.92
C VAL A 160 -0.39 -14.71 -8.42
N ALA A 161 0.15 -15.27 -7.34
CA ALA A 161 -0.27 -16.57 -6.84
C ALA A 161 -1.72 -16.58 -6.32
N PHE A 162 -2.08 -15.65 -5.44
CA PHE A 162 -3.39 -15.61 -4.80
C PHE A 162 -4.44 -14.92 -5.69
N GLY A 163 -4.08 -13.81 -6.34
CA GLY A 163 -5.02 -13.05 -7.17
C GLY A 163 -5.55 -13.87 -8.33
N ALA A 164 -4.69 -14.63 -9.02
CA ALA A 164 -5.12 -15.51 -10.11
C ALA A 164 -5.95 -16.69 -9.61
N ALA A 165 -5.49 -17.39 -8.56
CA ALA A 165 -6.19 -18.56 -8.02
C ALA A 165 -7.59 -18.23 -7.46
N ILE A 166 -7.73 -17.10 -6.76
CA ILE A 166 -9.02 -16.65 -6.23
C ILE A 166 -9.94 -16.21 -7.36
N ALA A 167 -9.42 -15.54 -8.38
CA ALA A 167 -10.21 -15.12 -9.54
C ALA A 167 -10.73 -16.29 -10.36
N GLU A 168 -9.93 -17.35 -10.52
CA GLU A 168 -10.33 -18.58 -11.20
C GLU A 168 -11.48 -19.28 -10.45
N ALA A 169 -11.39 -19.38 -9.12
CA ALA A 169 -12.37 -20.09 -8.31
C ALA A 169 -13.66 -19.30 -8.04
N TYR A 170 -13.57 -17.97 -7.86
CA TYR A 170 -14.69 -17.15 -7.36
C TYR A 170 -14.96 -15.89 -8.19
N GLY A 171 -14.29 -15.73 -9.34
CA GLY A 171 -14.43 -14.59 -10.22
C GLY A 171 -13.56 -13.39 -9.84
N TRP A 172 -13.35 -12.49 -10.81
CA TRP A 172 -12.38 -11.39 -10.71
C TRP A 172 -12.68 -10.34 -9.62
N ARG A 173 -13.90 -10.30 -9.09
CA ARG A 173 -14.27 -9.36 -8.03
C ARG A 173 -13.71 -9.75 -6.67
N MET A 174 -13.63 -11.06 -6.41
CA MET A 174 -13.27 -11.59 -5.10
C MET A 174 -11.85 -11.24 -4.65
N PRO A 175 -10.81 -11.26 -5.51
CA PRO A 175 -9.48 -10.80 -5.11
C PRO A 175 -9.46 -9.38 -4.54
N PHE A 176 -10.28 -8.46 -5.04
CA PHE A 176 -10.38 -7.09 -4.51
C PHE A 176 -11.11 -6.99 -3.16
N ILE A 177 -11.87 -8.01 -2.78
CA ILE A 177 -12.67 -7.99 -1.54
C ILE A 177 -11.90 -8.63 -0.38
N VAL A 178 -11.04 -9.60 -0.67
CA VAL A 178 -10.38 -10.44 0.35
C VAL A 178 -8.93 -10.05 0.66
N VAL A 179 -8.33 -9.22 -0.19
CA VAL A 179 -6.93 -8.75 -0.07
C VAL A 179 -6.82 -7.56 0.86
#